data_AF-A0A9R0TAM8-F1
#
_entry.id   AF-A0A9R0TAM8-F1
#
_cell.length_a   1.000
_cell.length_b   1.000
_cell.length_c   1.000
_cell.angle_alpha   90.00
_cell.angle_beta   90.00
_cell.angle_gamma   90.00
#
_symmetry.space_group_name_H-M   'P 1'
#
loop_
_entity.id
_entity.type
_entity.pdbx_description
1 polymer ?
#
loop_
_entity_poly.entity_id
_entity_poly.type
_entity_poly.pdbx_seq_one_letter_code
_entity_poly.pdbx_strand_id
1 'polypeptide(L)'
;MAASCRELAGAGLARPATSSSQPGRSRNQLCFAPMRQEERQGRSSRRGVKVVVAAVSEELPRLASAGKGAGAAVRPPQGKVALRAALTVRRKQKEDLKEAVAGHLDALWDMVGRGVVLELVSTKIDPRTRKAARSGGASVKDWCAKRGAKGEHVVYTAEFTVDAGFGEPGAIVVANRHHREFFLESVVVEGSALPCGTVYFDCNSWVQTTGDLPGDGNRVFFSNKPYLPSQTPPGLREIREKVLRDLRGDGTGVRKISDQIYDYAMYNDLGNPDRGKEFIRPILGGDKIPYPRRCRTGRPPTDTNMLSESRVEKPHRIYVPRDETFEELKQGAFISGRLRAVLHTLIPSLIASISADTHNFQGFHHVDNLYKEGLRLKLGLQEHLFQKIPFVQKIQESSEGMLRYDTPSILSKDKFAWLRDDEFARQAIAGINPVSIERLT
;
A
#
# COMPACT_ATOMS: atom_id res chain seq x y z
N MET A 1 -11.49 -37.35 14.59
CA MET A 1 -10.43 -38.10 15.29
C MET A 1 -9.22 -37.21 15.42
N ALA A 2 -8.76 -37.01 16.65
CA ALA A 2 -7.68 -36.12 17.02
C ALA A 2 -6.31 -36.67 16.59
N ALA A 3 -5.41 -35.79 16.19
CA ALA A 3 -3.97 -35.99 16.37
C ALA A 3 -3.27 -34.63 16.47
N SER A 4 -2.48 -34.51 17.53
CA SER A 4 -1.65 -33.39 17.98
C SER A 4 -0.20 -33.68 17.62
N CYS A 5 0.60 -32.65 17.32
CA CYS A 5 2.07 -32.66 17.43
C CYS A 5 2.55 -31.20 17.41
N ARG A 6 2.73 -30.54 18.55
CA ARG A 6 3.92 -30.48 19.43
C ARG A 6 5.14 -29.76 18.84
N GLU A 7 5.53 -28.74 19.61
CA GLU A 7 6.74 -27.92 19.58
C GLU A 7 8.03 -28.74 19.62
N LEU A 8 9.11 -28.17 19.07
CA LEU A 8 10.47 -28.34 19.60
C LEU A 8 11.26 -27.04 19.40
N ALA A 9 11.55 -26.39 20.52
CA ALA A 9 12.62 -25.39 20.67
C ALA A 9 13.93 -26.11 21.04
N GLY A 10 15.07 -25.58 20.60
CA GLY A 10 16.38 -26.06 21.00
C GLY A 10 17.46 -25.04 20.65
N ALA A 11 17.99 -24.39 21.69
CA ALA A 11 19.05 -23.39 21.63
C ALA A 11 20.45 -24.03 21.64
N GLY A 12 21.38 -23.34 20.96
CA GLY A 12 22.80 -23.10 21.30
C GLY A 12 23.71 -24.23 21.78
N LEU A 13 24.90 -24.32 21.16
CA LEU A 13 26.17 -24.47 21.89
C LEU A 13 27.38 -24.15 20.99
N ALA A 14 28.36 -23.50 21.62
CA ALA A 14 29.59 -22.98 21.03
C ALA A 14 30.70 -24.04 20.91
N ARG A 15 31.77 -23.65 20.18
CA ARG A 15 32.97 -24.40 19.73
C ARG A 15 33.80 -24.99 20.89
N PRO A 16 34.84 -25.80 20.58
CA PRO A 16 36.17 -25.20 20.43
C PRO A 16 37.02 -25.75 19.26
N ALA A 17 38.14 -25.06 19.06
CA ALA A 17 39.11 -25.17 17.98
C ALA A 17 40.12 -26.33 18.13
N THR A 18 40.70 -26.77 17.01
CA THR A 18 42.03 -27.39 16.94
C THR A 18 42.77 -26.93 15.67
N SER A 19 44.09 -26.89 15.80
CA SER A 19 45.11 -26.18 15.04
C SER A 19 45.93 -27.08 14.11
N SER A 20 46.83 -26.44 13.34
CA SER A 20 47.90 -26.99 12.46
C SER A 20 47.46 -27.22 11.00
N SER A 21 48.21 -26.87 9.95
CA SER A 21 49.54 -26.29 9.77
C SER A 21 49.65 -25.82 8.30
N GLN A 22 50.25 -24.65 8.04
CA GLN A 22 50.70 -24.25 6.69
C GLN A 22 52.08 -24.84 6.38
N PRO A 23 52.46 -24.90 5.09
CA PRO A 23 53.67 -24.18 4.70
C PRO A 23 53.40 -23.21 3.53
N GLY A 24 53.98 -22.02 3.63
CA GLY A 24 53.65 -20.86 2.80
C GLY A 24 54.37 -20.77 1.47
N ARG A 25 54.00 -19.75 0.69
CA ARG A 25 54.90 -19.07 -0.24
C ARG A 25 54.33 -17.72 -0.70
N SER A 26 55.21 -16.71 -0.64
CA SER A 26 55.32 -15.51 -1.46
C SER A 26 54.19 -14.46 -1.44
N ARG A 27 54.51 -13.39 -0.74
CA ARG A 27 53.84 -12.09 -0.65
C ARG A 27 54.28 -11.21 -1.83
N ASN A 28 53.37 -10.89 -2.75
CA ASN A 28 53.50 -9.73 -3.63
C ASN A 28 52.44 -8.69 -3.23
N GLN A 29 52.89 -7.68 -2.47
CA GLN A 29 52.11 -6.49 -2.16
C GLN A 29 52.19 -5.54 -3.37
N LEU A 30 51.07 -5.37 -4.07
CA LEU A 30 50.87 -4.20 -4.94
C LEU A 30 50.19 -3.12 -4.09
N CYS A 31 50.97 -2.11 -3.73
CA CYS A 31 50.51 -0.91 -3.05
C CYS A 31 49.65 -0.08 -4.00
N PHE A 32 48.33 -0.03 -3.77
CA PHE A 32 47.48 0.99 -4.36
C PHE A 32 47.33 2.15 -3.35
N ALA A 33 47.80 3.32 -3.76
CA ALA A 33 47.59 4.58 -3.05
C ALA A 33 46.08 4.89 -2.94
N PRO A 34 45.60 5.47 -1.83
CA PRO A 34 44.22 5.91 -1.74
C PRO A 34 44.01 7.10 -2.68
N MET A 35 43.23 6.89 -3.73
CA MET A 35 42.75 7.97 -4.59
C MET A 35 41.80 8.84 -3.76
N ARG A 36 42.20 10.10 -3.53
CA ARG A 36 41.35 11.14 -2.93
C ARG A 36 40.09 11.29 -3.77
N GLN A 37 38.96 10.91 -3.19
CA GLN A 37 37.65 11.20 -3.75
C GLN A 37 37.32 12.65 -3.37
N GLU A 38 37.35 13.57 -4.35
CA GLU A 38 36.75 14.88 -4.19
C GLU A 38 35.25 14.70 -3.94
N GLU A 39 34.81 15.00 -2.71
CA GLU A 39 33.40 15.15 -2.37
C GLU A 39 32.81 16.32 -3.15
N ARG A 40 32.29 16.04 -4.35
CA ARG A 40 31.26 16.90 -4.93
C ARG A 40 30.00 16.72 -4.10
N GLN A 41 29.74 17.70 -3.24
CA GLN A 41 28.48 17.88 -2.49
C GLN A 41 27.29 17.93 -3.45
N GLY A 42 26.74 16.77 -3.79
CA GLY A 42 25.40 16.64 -4.33
C GLY A 42 24.41 16.81 -3.19
N ARG A 43 23.73 17.96 -3.13
CA ARG A 43 22.57 18.20 -2.25
C ARG A 43 21.49 17.15 -2.55
N SER A 44 21.52 16.04 -1.82
CA SER A 44 20.40 15.12 -1.72
C SER A 44 19.36 15.77 -0.82
N SER A 45 18.36 16.39 -1.45
CA SER A 45 17.14 16.83 -0.77
C SER A 45 16.39 15.59 -0.30
N ARG A 46 16.70 15.15 0.93
CA ARG A 46 15.82 14.26 1.69
C ARG A 46 14.51 15.02 1.89
N ARG A 47 13.51 14.75 1.05
CA ARG A 47 12.12 15.13 1.32
C ARG A 47 11.65 14.32 2.53
N GLY A 48 11.95 14.84 3.72
CA GLY A 48 11.24 14.46 4.93
C GLY A 48 9.76 14.77 4.71
N VAL A 49 8.91 13.80 5.06
CA VAL A 49 7.46 14.01 5.14
C VAL A 49 7.24 15.14 6.14
N LYS A 50 6.89 16.33 5.66
CA LYS A 50 6.44 17.43 6.52
C LYS A 50 5.05 17.05 7.00
N VAL A 51 4.94 16.61 8.25
CA VAL A 51 3.69 16.67 8.99
C VAL A 51 3.29 18.14 9.02
N VAL A 52 2.21 18.49 8.32
CA VAL A 52 1.63 19.84 8.37
C VAL A 52 0.88 19.93 9.68
N VAL A 53 1.58 20.34 10.74
CA VAL A 53 0.94 20.79 11.98
C VAL A 53 0.43 22.19 11.69
N ALA A 54 -0.89 22.31 11.47
CA ALA A 54 -1.53 23.61 11.55
C ALA A 54 -1.47 24.07 13.01
N ALA A 55 -0.59 25.01 13.31
CA ALA A 55 -0.55 25.67 14.60
C ALA A 55 -1.92 26.34 14.84
N VAL A 56 -2.60 25.91 15.90
CA VAL A 56 -3.80 26.57 16.39
C VAL A 56 -3.33 27.83 17.13
N SER A 57 -3.70 29.00 16.61
CA SER A 57 -3.41 30.29 17.25
C SER A 57 -3.86 30.31 18.70
N GLU A 58 -2.97 30.79 19.57
CA GLU A 58 -3.27 31.20 20.93
C GLU A 58 -4.23 32.40 20.91
N GLU A 59 -5.43 32.24 21.46
CA GLU A 59 -6.10 33.32 22.19
C GLU A 59 -6.85 32.69 23.39
N LEU A 60 -6.35 32.96 24.59
CA LEU A 60 -6.88 32.47 25.85
C LEU A 60 -7.00 33.69 26.79
N PRO A 61 -8.20 34.08 27.26
CA PRO A 61 -8.32 35.08 28.31
C PRO A 61 -7.88 34.46 29.64
N ARG A 62 -6.88 35.08 30.27
CA ARG A 62 -6.43 34.75 31.63
C ARG A 62 -7.54 35.10 32.63
N LEU A 63 -8.09 34.10 33.30
CA LEU A 63 -8.83 34.29 34.55
C LEU A 63 -7.96 33.83 35.72
N ALA A 64 -7.61 34.78 36.58
CA ALA A 64 -6.85 34.57 37.80
C ALA A 64 -7.72 33.94 38.90
N SER A 65 -7.12 33.08 39.73
CA SER A 65 -7.27 33.18 41.19
C SER A 65 -6.14 32.43 41.90
N ALA A 66 -5.65 33.06 42.97
CA ALA A 66 -4.63 32.56 43.88
C ALA A 66 -5.28 31.83 45.07
N GLY A 67 -4.59 30.83 45.63
CA GLY A 67 -4.93 30.23 46.92
C GLY A 67 -4.03 29.05 47.29
N LYS A 68 -3.15 29.25 48.28
CA LYS A 68 -2.35 28.21 48.96
C LYS A 68 -3.22 27.37 49.90
N GLY A 69 -2.95 26.07 50.03
CA GLY A 69 -3.47 25.23 51.12
C GLY A 69 -3.11 23.75 50.96
N ALA A 70 -2.57 23.15 52.01
CA ALA A 70 -1.89 21.86 52.05
C ALA A 70 -2.82 20.63 52.19
N GLY A 71 -2.29 19.46 51.79
CA GLY A 71 -2.57 18.14 52.37
C GLY A 71 -4.00 17.60 52.31
N ALA A 72 -4.37 16.94 51.21
CA ALA A 72 -5.54 16.06 51.19
C ALA A 72 -5.26 14.82 50.32
N ALA A 73 -5.66 13.65 50.81
CA ALA A 73 -5.59 12.38 50.11
C ALA A 73 -6.17 12.51 48.69
N VAL A 74 -5.40 12.05 47.68
CA VAL A 74 -5.77 12.14 46.27
C VAL A 74 -7.00 11.27 46.01
N ARG A 75 -8.18 11.87 46.11
CA ARG A 75 -9.37 11.39 45.43
C ARG A 75 -9.11 11.46 43.92
N PRO A 76 -9.53 10.45 43.13
CA PRO A 76 -9.45 10.56 41.68
C PRO A 76 -10.18 11.84 41.25
N PRO A 77 -9.64 12.61 40.29
CA PRO A 77 -10.26 13.86 39.88
C PRO A 77 -11.70 13.56 39.43
N GLN A 78 -12.67 14.14 40.13
CA GLN A 78 -14.08 14.06 39.78
C GLN A 78 -14.37 15.26 38.91
N GLY A 79 -14.49 15.03 37.60
CA GLY A 79 -14.73 16.09 36.62
C GLY A 79 -14.70 15.54 35.20
N LYS A 80 -15.37 16.25 34.29
CA LYS A 80 -15.30 16.00 32.85
C LYS A 80 -14.25 16.91 32.23
N VAL A 81 -13.50 16.39 31.28
CA VAL A 81 -12.43 17.08 30.55
C VAL A 81 -12.80 17.11 29.07
N ALA A 82 -12.67 18.29 28.47
CA ALA A 82 -12.80 18.45 27.03
C ALA A 82 -11.47 18.11 26.32
N LEU A 83 -11.55 17.28 25.28
CA LEU A 83 -10.45 17.00 24.36
C LEU A 83 -10.87 17.41 22.95
N ARG A 84 -9.92 17.84 22.14
CA ARG A 84 -10.14 18.20 20.73
C ARG A 84 -9.34 17.27 19.85
N ALA A 85 -9.96 16.74 18.79
CA ALA A 85 -9.25 16.05 17.72
C ALA A 85 -9.25 16.85 16.43
N ALA A 86 -8.14 16.80 15.71
CA ALA A 86 -8.01 17.22 14.32
C ALA A 86 -7.76 15.99 13.44
N LEU A 87 -8.54 15.83 12.38
CA LEU A 87 -8.50 14.69 11.47
C LEU A 87 -8.09 15.16 10.10
N THR A 88 -7.04 14.57 9.54
CA THR A 88 -6.58 14.86 8.19
C THR A 88 -7.09 13.78 7.24
N VAL A 89 -7.94 14.19 6.31
CA VAL A 89 -8.54 13.32 5.29
C VAL A 89 -7.98 13.70 3.93
N ARG A 90 -7.49 12.70 3.17
CA ARG A 90 -7.08 12.89 1.78
C ARG A 90 -8.30 12.78 0.87
N ARG A 91 -8.44 13.74 -0.04
CA ARG A 91 -9.45 13.73 -1.08
C ARG A 91 -9.02 12.89 -2.27
N LYS A 92 -9.98 12.22 -2.88
CA LYS A 92 -9.81 11.69 -4.23
C LYS A 92 -9.67 12.85 -5.22
N GLN A 93 -8.75 12.71 -6.16
CA GLN A 93 -8.48 13.75 -7.16
C GLN A 93 -9.48 13.72 -8.33
N LYS A 94 -10.11 12.57 -8.62
CA LYS A 94 -11.13 12.44 -9.65
C LYS A 94 -12.44 11.98 -9.01
N GLU A 95 -13.44 12.87 -9.02
CA GLU A 95 -14.82 12.48 -8.68
C GLU A 95 -15.53 12.03 -9.97
N ASP A 96 -15.90 10.75 -10.05
CA ASP A 96 -16.84 10.29 -11.07
C ASP A 96 -18.23 10.90 -10.84
N LEU A 97 -19.08 10.98 -11.88
CA LEU A 97 -20.45 11.50 -11.76
C LEU A 97 -21.25 10.80 -10.65
N LYS A 98 -21.06 9.48 -10.47
CA LYS A 98 -21.66 8.72 -9.36
C LYS A 98 -21.16 9.18 -7.99
N GLU A 99 -19.88 9.52 -7.89
CA GLU A 99 -19.25 10.01 -6.67
C GLU A 99 -19.70 11.44 -6.32
N ALA A 100 -19.92 12.30 -7.33
CA ALA A 100 -20.44 13.64 -7.14
C ALA A 100 -21.88 13.64 -6.60
N VAL A 101 -22.72 12.71 -7.08
CA VAL A 101 -24.08 12.48 -6.57
C VAL A 101 -24.04 11.92 -5.15
N ALA A 102 -23.20 10.91 -4.88
CA ALA A 102 -23.04 10.35 -3.54
C ALA A 102 -22.54 11.40 -2.53
N GLY A 103 -21.61 12.27 -2.91
CA GLY A 103 -21.18 13.39 -2.06
C GLY A 103 -22.28 14.41 -1.75
N HIS A 104 -23.33 14.50 -2.58
CA HIS A 104 -24.52 15.30 -2.28
C HIS A 104 -25.43 14.62 -1.25
N LEU A 105 -25.55 13.29 -1.33
CA LEU A 105 -26.28 12.49 -0.35
C LEU A 105 -25.59 12.46 1.01
N ASP A 106 -24.25 12.38 1.04
CA ASP A 106 -23.45 12.47 2.26
C ASP A 106 -23.66 13.80 2.98
N ALA A 107 -23.70 14.90 2.21
CA ALA A 107 -23.94 16.23 2.76
C ALA A 107 -25.36 16.39 3.36
N LEU A 108 -26.35 15.74 2.74
CA LEU A 108 -27.71 15.66 3.27
C LEU A 108 -27.79 14.81 4.54
N TRP A 109 -27.03 13.71 4.63
CA TRP A 109 -27.00 12.82 5.79
C TRP A 109 -26.33 13.44 7.03
N ASP A 110 -25.29 14.24 6.82
CA ASP A 110 -24.66 15.03 7.88
C ASP A 110 -25.60 16.07 8.49
N MET A 111 -26.42 16.74 7.66
CA MET A 111 -27.46 17.65 8.16
C MET A 111 -28.54 16.94 8.99
N VAL A 112 -28.65 15.61 8.84
CA VAL A 112 -29.54 14.72 9.60
C VAL A 112 -28.80 14.01 10.76
N GLY A 113 -27.53 14.38 11.03
CA GLY A 113 -26.77 13.88 12.18
C GLY A 113 -26.14 12.49 12.01
N ARG A 114 -26.03 11.98 10.77
CA ARG A 114 -25.42 10.68 10.45
C ARG A 114 -24.07 10.81 9.74
N GLY A 115 -23.12 11.47 10.40
CA GLY A 115 -21.76 11.69 9.87
C GLY A 115 -20.70 10.71 10.38
N VAL A 116 -19.43 11.05 10.17
CA VAL A 116 -18.29 10.35 10.80
C VAL A 116 -18.33 10.52 12.31
N VAL A 117 -18.27 9.41 13.04
CA VAL A 117 -18.22 9.38 14.51
C VAL A 117 -16.91 8.79 14.97
N LEU A 118 -16.30 9.42 15.97
CA LEU A 118 -15.05 9.02 16.57
C LEU A 118 -15.27 8.60 18.02
N GLU A 119 -14.56 7.60 18.49
CA GLU A 119 -14.56 7.22 19.90
C GLU A 119 -13.12 6.92 20.34
N LEU A 120 -12.67 7.59 21.39
CA LEU A 120 -11.37 7.33 21.99
C LEU A 120 -11.46 6.14 22.93
N VAL A 121 -10.43 5.29 22.89
CA VAL A 121 -10.25 4.17 23.81
C VAL A 121 -8.99 4.40 24.63
N SER A 122 -9.14 4.31 25.94
CA SER A 122 -8.04 4.46 26.88
C SER A 122 -7.12 3.24 26.94
N THR A 123 -5.86 3.49 27.27
CA THR A 123 -4.89 2.48 27.71
C THR A 123 -5.29 1.77 29.02
N LYS A 124 -6.16 2.40 29.82
CA LYS A 124 -6.61 1.90 31.13
C LYS A 124 -7.94 1.14 31.02
N ILE A 125 -8.11 0.20 31.96
CA ILE A 125 -9.37 -0.49 32.19
C ILE A 125 -10.20 0.35 33.17
N ASP A 126 -11.46 0.59 32.85
CA ASP A 126 -12.42 1.18 33.75
C ASP A 126 -12.72 0.18 34.90
N PRO A 127 -12.47 0.57 36.18
CA PRO A 127 -12.71 -0.29 37.34
C PRO A 127 -14.14 -0.81 37.46
N ARG A 128 -15.14 -0.05 36.96
CA ARG A 128 -16.57 -0.40 37.07
C ARG A 128 -16.97 -1.47 36.06
N THR A 129 -16.62 -1.25 34.79
CA THR A 129 -17.03 -2.13 33.69
C THR A 129 -16.05 -3.29 33.44
N ARG A 130 -14.84 -3.23 34.03
CA ARG A 130 -13.72 -4.15 33.76
C ARG A 130 -13.34 -4.24 32.28
N LYS A 131 -13.73 -3.23 31.49
CA LYS A 131 -13.40 -3.07 30.06
C LYS A 131 -12.58 -1.80 29.85
N ALA A 132 -12.02 -1.64 28.65
CA ALA A 132 -11.32 -0.41 28.29
C ALA A 132 -12.23 0.81 28.46
N ALA A 133 -11.73 1.87 29.09
CA ALA A 133 -12.51 3.11 29.22
C ALA A 133 -12.70 3.76 27.84
N ARG A 134 -13.92 4.24 27.55
CA ARG A 134 -14.31 4.82 26.26
C ARG A 134 -14.87 6.23 26.44
N SER A 135 -14.61 7.12 25.48
CA SER A 135 -15.05 8.53 25.54
C SER A 135 -16.52 8.76 25.22
N GLY A 136 -17.21 7.74 24.68
CA GLY A 136 -18.43 7.93 23.90
C GLY A 136 -18.12 8.49 22.50
N GLY A 137 -19.15 8.52 21.66
CA GLY A 137 -19.05 8.97 20.26
C GLY A 137 -19.04 10.50 20.14
N ALA A 138 -18.05 11.03 19.44
CA ALA A 138 -17.96 12.43 19.03
C ALA A 138 -18.14 12.54 17.50
N SER A 139 -19.11 13.34 17.06
CA SER A 139 -19.32 13.60 15.65
C SER A 139 -18.30 14.60 15.11
N VAL A 140 -17.82 14.37 13.90
CA VAL A 140 -16.94 15.29 13.18
C VAL A 140 -17.73 16.52 12.73
N LYS A 141 -17.20 17.72 12.99
CA LYS A 141 -17.81 19.01 12.64
C LYS A 141 -17.43 19.47 11.22
N ASP A 142 -18.31 20.26 10.60
CA ASP A 142 -18.11 20.99 9.34
C ASP A 142 -17.77 20.12 8.12
N TRP A 143 -18.19 18.85 8.12
CA TRP A 143 -17.91 17.94 7.01
C TRP A 143 -18.49 18.43 5.69
N CYS A 144 -19.78 18.79 5.68
CA CYS A 144 -20.47 19.40 4.53
C CYS A 144 -19.87 20.73 4.11
N ALA A 145 -19.67 21.64 5.08
CA ALA A 145 -19.28 23.01 4.82
C ALA A 145 -17.92 23.07 4.11
N LYS A 146 -17.03 22.12 4.41
CA LYS A 146 -15.71 22.03 3.79
C LYS A 146 -15.69 21.26 2.47
N ARG A 147 -16.81 20.81 1.89
CA ARG A 147 -16.86 20.08 0.60
C ARG A 147 -16.15 20.84 -0.54
N GLY A 148 -16.24 22.17 -0.57
CA GLY A 148 -15.58 23.02 -1.58
C GLY A 148 -14.12 23.40 -1.28
N ALA A 149 -13.51 22.90 -0.20
CA ALA A 149 -12.15 23.25 0.18
C ALA A 149 -11.14 22.91 -0.92
N LYS A 150 -10.26 23.87 -1.26
CA LYS A 150 -9.18 23.69 -2.23
C LYS A 150 -7.99 23.01 -1.55
N GLY A 151 -7.56 21.87 -2.08
CA GLY A 151 -6.40 21.12 -1.59
C GLY A 151 -6.62 19.61 -1.58
N GLU A 152 -5.53 18.85 -1.61
CA GLU A 152 -5.58 17.37 -1.56
C GLU A 152 -5.94 16.85 -0.16
N HIS A 153 -5.70 17.65 0.88
CA HIS A 153 -5.91 17.29 2.27
C HIS A 153 -6.89 18.27 2.91
N VAL A 154 -7.84 17.75 3.69
CA VAL A 154 -8.81 18.55 4.44
C VAL A 154 -8.75 18.17 5.90
N VAL A 155 -8.70 19.18 6.76
CA VAL A 155 -8.69 19.02 8.21
C VAL A 155 -10.09 19.24 8.78
N TYR A 156 -10.58 18.23 9.48
CA TYR A 156 -11.83 18.26 10.23
C TYR A 156 -11.56 18.23 11.74
N THR A 157 -12.55 18.62 12.55
CA THR A 157 -12.39 18.66 14.00
C THR A 157 -13.52 17.95 14.72
N ALA A 158 -13.21 17.30 15.84
CA ALA A 158 -14.18 16.71 16.75
C ALA A 158 -13.83 17.09 18.19
N GLU A 159 -14.84 17.13 19.06
CA GLU A 159 -14.67 17.44 20.48
C GLU A 159 -15.21 16.28 21.32
N PHE A 160 -14.42 15.83 22.29
CA PHE A 160 -14.76 14.75 23.21
C PHE A 160 -14.92 15.33 24.60
N THR A 161 -15.79 14.71 25.40
CA THR A 161 -15.88 14.97 26.82
C THR A 161 -15.63 13.66 27.56
N VAL A 162 -14.48 13.55 28.23
CA VAL A 162 -14.04 12.33 28.92
C VAL A 162 -13.98 12.55 30.43
N ASP A 163 -14.07 11.49 31.22
CA ASP A 163 -13.84 11.60 32.65
C ASP A 163 -12.37 11.96 32.93
N ALA A 164 -12.10 12.75 33.98
CA ALA A 164 -10.73 13.12 34.32
C ALA A 164 -9.84 11.91 34.67
N GLY A 165 -10.44 10.77 35.03
CA GLY A 165 -9.77 9.49 35.21
C GLY A 165 -9.52 8.69 33.92
N PHE A 166 -9.93 9.19 32.75
CA PHE A 166 -9.87 8.49 31.46
C PHE A 166 -8.45 8.00 31.13
N GLY A 167 -7.42 8.76 31.52
CA GLY A 167 -6.03 8.40 31.25
C GLY A 167 -5.62 8.71 29.80
N GLU A 168 -4.62 8.00 29.32
CA GLU A 168 -4.07 8.24 27.97
C GLU A 168 -4.91 7.50 26.90
N PRO A 169 -5.40 8.21 25.87
CA PRO A 169 -5.98 7.60 24.67
C PRO A 169 -4.94 6.75 23.93
N GLY A 170 -5.21 5.46 23.76
CA GLY A 170 -4.31 4.52 23.10
C GLY A 170 -4.79 4.00 21.74
N ALA A 171 -6.10 4.10 21.49
CA ALA A 171 -6.72 3.81 20.20
C ALA A 171 -7.87 4.77 19.92
N ILE A 172 -8.22 4.93 18.64
CA ILE A 172 -9.39 5.65 18.18
C ILE A 172 -10.20 4.75 17.26
N VAL A 173 -11.50 4.69 17.53
CA VAL A 173 -12.49 3.97 16.73
C VAL A 173 -13.17 4.98 15.82
N VAL A 174 -13.26 4.67 14.53
CA VAL A 174 -13.83 5.53 13.50
C VAL A 174 -14.99 4.78 12.84
N ALA A 175 -16.19 5.34 12.97
CA ALA A 175 -17.40 4.87 12.32
C ALA A 175 -17.73 5.80 11.15
N ASN A 176 -17.71 5.27 9.93
CA ASN A 176 -18.10 6.02 8.74
C ASN A 176 -19.55 5.70 8.37
N ARG A 177 -20.46 6.63 8.68
CA ARG A 177 -21.89 6.51 8.37
C ARG A 177 -22.29 7.15 7.04
N HIS A 178 -21.31 7.62 6.26
CA HIS A 178 -21.52 8.12 4.91
C HIS A 178 -21.72 6.97 3.91
N HIS A 179 -22.16 7.31 2.70
CA HIS A 179 -22.28 6.38 1.59
C HIS A 179 -20.94 6.10 0.90
N ARG A 180 -19.92 6.95 1.13
CA ARG A 180 -18.58 6.83 0.54
C ARG A 180 -17.53 6.51 1.59
N GLU A 181 -16.58 5.66 1.21
CA GLU A 181 -15.31 5.54 1.93
C GLU A 181 -14.46 6.80 1.72
N PHE A 182 -13.60 7.10 2.70
CA PHE A 182 -12.62 8.17 2.61
C PHE A 182 -11.25 7.70 3.09
N PHE A 183 -10.18 8.37 2.67
CA PHE A 183 -8.83 8.02 3.10
C PHE A 183 -8.44 8.87 4.31
N LEU A 184 -8.29 8.23 5.47
CA LEU A 184 -7.86 8.88 6.71
C LEU A 184 -6.35 8.78 6.82
N GLU A 185 -5.67 9.94 6.84
CA GLU A 185 -4.22 9.97 6.96
C GLU A 185 -3.78 9.95 8.41
N SER A 186 -4.35 10.85 9.22
CA SER A 186 -3.98 10.97 10.64
C SER A 186 -5.09 11.57 11.48
N VAL A 187 -5.04 11.27 12.77
CA VAL A 187 -5.81 11.96 13.80
C VAL A 187 -4.85 12.45 14.88
N VAL A 188 -5.00 13.70 15.28
CA VAL A 188 -4.23 14.32 16.36
C VAL A 188 -5.19 14.72 17.46
N VAL A 189 -4.95 14.29 18.69
CA VAL A 189 -5.80 14.58 19.85
C VAL A 189 -5.03 15.43 20.85
N GLU A 190 -5.62 16.56 21.23
CA GLU A 190 -5.04 17.55 22.13
C GLU A 190 -6.00 17.88 23.28
N GLY A 191 -5.45 18.23 24.44
CA GLY A 191 -6.22 18.65 25.59
C GLY A 191 -5.34 18.94 26.80
N SER A 192 -5.67 19.99 27.53
CA SER A 192 -4.89 20.47 28.69
C SER A 192 -4.82 19.48 29.84
N ALA A 193 -5.71 18.48 29.90
CA ALA A 193 -5.71 17.45 30.94
C ALA A 193 -5.14 16.09 30.48
N LEU A 194 -4.55 16.01 29.28
CA LEU A 194 -3.83 14.80 28.86
C LEU A 194 -2.47 14.74 29.56
N PRO A 195 -2.19 13.70 30.37
CA PRO A 195 -0.93 13.61 31.12
C PRO A 195 0.31 13.48 30.22
N CYS A 196 0.13 13.08 28.96
CA CYS A 196 1.19 12.84 27.98
C CYS A 196 1.32 13.93 26.91
N GLY A 197 0.54 15.01 26.97
CA GLY A 197 0.43 15.98 25.89
C GLY A 197 -0.33 15.46 24.67
N THR A 198 -0.04 16.00 23.48
CA THR A 198 -0.68 15.64 22.21
C THR A 198 -0.46 14.17 21.84
N VAL A 199 -1.53 13.47 21.45
CA VAL A 199 -1.49 12.08 21.00
C VAL A 199 -1.72 12.00 19.49
N TYR A 200 -0.89 11.19 18.82
CA TYR A 200 -0.90 11.05 17.36
C TYR A 200 -1.34 9.64 16.96
N PHE A 201 -2.22 9.58 15.96
CA PHE A 201 -2.71 8.36 15.32
C PHE A 201 -2.37 8.41 13.84
N ASP A 202 -1.34 7.68 13.42
CA ASP A 202 -0.93 7.57 12.02
C ASP A 202 -1.77 6.49 11.34
N CYS A 203 -2.80 6.91 10.59
CA CYS A 203 -3.85 6.01 10.10
C CYS A 203 -3.54 5.45 8.71
N ASN A 204 -3.25 6.33 7.75
CA ASN A 204 -2.95 6.01 6.34
C ASN A 204 -3.77 4.87 5.74
N SER A 205 -5.10 4.95 5.84
CA SER A 205 -5.98 3.83 5.52
C SER A 205 -7.33 4.32 4.98
N TRP A 206 -7.95 3.52 4.12
CA TRP A 206 -9.33 3.73 3.71
C TRP A 206 -10.29 3.36 4.86
N VAL A 207 -11.23 4.25 5.15
CA VAL A 207 -12.31 4.05 6.11
C VAL A 207 -13.59 3.74 5.35
N GLN A 208 -13.92 2.45 5.28
CA GLN A 208 -15.11 1.95 4.61
C GLN A 208 -16.39 2.34 5.36
N THR A 209 -17.49 2.40 4.63
CA THR A 209 -18.83 2.59 5.19
C THR A 209 -19.17 1.49 6.18
N THR A 210 -19.83 1.82 7.29
CA THR A 210 -20.20 0.87 8.35
C THR A 210 -21.00 -0.33 7.83
N GLY A 211 -21.81 -0.16 6.77
CA GLY A 211 -22.56 -1.25 6.13
C GLY A 211 -21.72 -2.25 5.32
N ASP A 212 -20.52 -1.88 4.90
CA ASP A 212 -19.64 -2.74 4.09
C ASP A 212 -18.69 -3.59 4.93
N LEU A 213 -18.50 -3.25 6.21
CA LEU A 213 -17.60 -3.92 7.12
C LEU A 213 -18.30 -5.07 7.88
N PRO A 214 -17.65 -6.23 8.08
CA PRO A 214 -18.20 -7.30 8.91
C PRO A 214 -18.23 -6.91 10.41
N GLY A 215 -19.22 -7.39 11.16
CA GLY A 215 -19.32 -7.17 12.62
C GLY A 215 -19.73 -5.75 13.01
N ASP A 216 -19.05 -5.16 14.01
CA ASP A 216 -19.38 -3.83 14.57
C ASP A 216 -19.10 -2.64 13.61
N GLY A 217 -18.63 -2.92 12.39
CA GLY A 217 -18.57 -1.96 11.29
C GLY A 217 -17.68 -0.73 11.48
N ASN A 218 -16.72 -0.79 12.41
CA ASN A 218 -15.87 0.34 12.79
C ASN A 218 -14.39 0.06 12.55
N ARG A 219 -13.66 1.06 12.09
CA ARG A 219 -12.20 1.03 11.94
C ARG A 219 -11.53 1.39 13.24
N VAL A 220 -10.38 0.78 13.53
CA VAL A 220 -9.61 1.06 14.74
C VAL A 220 -8.21 1.46 14.33
N PHE A 221 -7.74 2.58 14.85
CA PHE A 221 -6.37 3.06 14.69
C PHE A 221 -5.71 3.19 16.06
N PHE A 222 -4.48 2.70 16.18
CA PHE A 222 -3.71 2.80 17.43
C PHE A 222 -2.87 4.08 17.42
N SER A 223 -2.57 4.59 18.62
CA SER A 223 -1.57 5.64 18.77
C SER A 223 -0.21 5.16 18.25
N ASN A 224 0.65 6.10 17.86
CA ASN A 224 1.98 5.79 17.32
C ASN A 224 3.00 5.26 18.36
N LYS A 225 2.54 4.88 19.56
CA LYS A 225 3.39 4.27 20.60
C LYS A 225 3.53 2.76 20.36
N PRO A 226 4.76 2.25 20.15
CA PRO A 226 4.97 0.84 19.86
C PRO A 226 4.92 -0.02 21.13
N TYR A 227 4.27 -1.18 21.04
CA TYR A 227 4.22 -2.16 22.13
C TYR A 227 4.42 -3.58 21.62
N LEU A 228 5.28 -4.35 22.31
CA LEU A 228 5.27 -5.81 22.19
C LEU A 228 3.94 -6.39 22.73
N PRO A 229 3.55 -7.62 22.37
CA PRO A 229 2.33 -8.24 22.89
C PRO A 229 2.26 -8.24 24.43
N SER A 230 3.37 -8.58 25.10
CA SER A 230 3.47 -8.57 26.58
C SER A 230 3.37 -7.18 27.21
N GLN A 231 3.75 -6.14 26.47
CA GLN A 231 3.76 -4.74 26.91
C GLN A 231 2.48 -4.00 26.54
N THR A 232 1.56 -4.64 25.81
CA THR A 232 0.33 -3.99 25.35
C THR A 232 -0.49 -3.56 26.57
N PRO A 233 -0.84 -2.25 26.69
CA PRO A 233 -1.62 -1.75 27.81
C PRO A 233 -2.92 -2.53 28.00
N PRO A 234 -3.34 -2.84 29.24
CA PRO A 234 -4.50 -3.70 29.49
C PRO A 234 -5.78 -3.28 28.77
N GLY A 235 -6.04 -1.97 28.63
CA GLY A 235 -7.20 -1.45 27.91
C GLY A 235 -7.17 -1.68 26.38
N LEU A 236 -6.01 -2.01 25.80
CA LEU A 236 -5.87 -2.19 24.35
C LEU A 236 -5.76 -3.66 23.91
N ARG A 237 -5.58 -4.60 24.84
CA ARG A 237 -5.30 -6.03 24.52
C ARG A 237 -6.42 -6.67 23.70
N GLU A 238 -7.66 -6.54 24.18
CA GLU A 238 -8.83 -7.12 23.51
C GLU A 238 -9.03 -6.56 22.10
N ILE A 239 -8.87 -5.23 21.95
CA ILE A 239 -9.02 -4.55 20.66
C ILE A 239 -7.90 -4.95 19.70
N ARG A 240 -6.64 -5.04 20.17
CA ARG A 240 -5.52 -5.52 19.37
C ARG A 240 -5.78 -6.92 18.82
N GLU A 241 -6.24 -7.83 19.66
CA GLU A 241 -6.56 -9.19 19.23
C GLU A 241 -7.73 -9.23 18.26
N LYS A 242 -8.77 -8.42 18.50
CA LYS A 242 -9.92 -8.29 17.60
C LYS A 242 -9.48 -7.83 16.21
N VAL A 243 -8.74 -6.73 16.12
CA VAL A 243 -8.23 -6.20 14.85
C VAL A 243 -7.40 -7.26 14.11
N LEU A 244 -6.54 -8.01 14.82
CA LEU A 244 -5.76 -9.09 14.20
C LEU A 244 -6.64 -10.26 13.72
N ARG A 245 -7.74 -10.59 14.40
CA ARG A 245 -8.70 -11.59 13.92
C ARG A 245 -9.41 -11.09 12.67
N ASP A 246 -9.90 -9.86 12.68
CA ASP A 246 -10.61 -9.25 11.56
C ASP A 246 -9.73 -9.16 10.31
N LEU A 247 -8.44 -8.83 10.47
CA LEU A 247 -7.45 -8.82 9.38
C LEU A 247 -7.14 -10.21 8.82
N ARG A 248 -7.26 -11.28 9.61
CA ARG A 248 -7.06 -12.67 9.13
C ARG A 248 -8.31 -13.22 8.45
N GLY A 249 -9.48 -12.75 8.85
CA GLY A 249 -10.76 -13.32 8.43
C GLY A 249 -10.93 -14.77 8.89
N ASP A 250 -11.80 -15.49 8.21
CA ASP A 250 -12.23 -16.86 8.54
C ASP A 250 -11.76 -17.92 7.53
N GLY A 251 -11.01 -17.52 6.51
CA GLY A 251 -10.56 -18.39 5.42
C GLY A 251 -11.63 -18.78 4.40
N THR A 252 -12.85 -18.23 4.52
CA THR A 252 -13.97 -18.56 3.64
C THR A 252 -14.40 -17.36 2.80
N GLY A 253 -15.38 -17.53 1.90
CA GLY A 253 -16.00 -16.45 1.13
C GLY A 253 -15.16 -15.82 0.02
N VAL A 254 -15.84 -15.10 -0.87
CA VAL A 254 -15.23 -14.29 -1.94
C VAL A 254 -14.81 -12.94 -1.35
N ARG A 255 -13.60 -12.47 -1.68
CA ARG A 255 -13.11 -11.18 -1.20
C ARG A 255 -13.74 -10.01 -1.97
N LYS A 256 -14.24 -9.02 -1.25
CA LYS A 256 -14.75 -7.75 -1.79
C LYS A 256 -13.63 -6.72 -1.88
N ILE A 257 -13.75 -5.74 -2.76
CA ILE A 257 -12.74 -4.68 -2.96
C ILE A 257 -12.52 -3.85 -1.68
N SER A 258 -13.54 -3.73 -0.84
CA SER A 258 -13.51 -3.05 0.46
C SER A 258 -12.86 -3.88 1.57
N ASP A 259 -12.68 -5.20 1.40
CA ASP A 259 -12.15 -6.09 2.43
C ASP A 259 -10.68 -5.78 2.73
N GLN A 260 -10.28 -5.98 3.98
CA GLN A 260 -8.88 -5.91 4.43
C GLN A 260 -8.39 -7.24 5.00
N ILE A 261 -8.84 -8.33 4.39
CA ILE A 261 -8.55 -9.68 4.85
C ILE A 261 -7.30 -10.20 4.15
N TYR A 262 -6.29 -10.52 4.95
CA TYR A 262 -5.03 -11.10 4.53
C TYR A 262 -5.06 -12.59 4.80
N ASP A 263 -5.04 -13.38 3.73
CA ASP A 263 -5.02 -14.84 3.81
C ASP A 263 -4.28 -15.43 2.61
N TYR A 264 -4.00 -16.72 2.66
CA TYR A 264 -3.11 -17.41 1.73
C TYR A 264 -3.88 -18.32 0.76
N ALA A 265 -3.37 -18.40 -0.46
CA ALA A 265 -3.78 -19.41 -1.41
C ALA A 265 -2.62 -19.77 -2.36
N MET A 266 -2.77 -20.87 -3.09
CA MET A 266 -1.82 -21.31 -4.11
C MET A 266 -2.04 -20.54 -5.42
N TYR A 267 -1.09 -20.61 -6.35
CA TYR A 267 -1.28 -20.11 -7.71
C TYR A 267 -2.07 -21.11 -8.54
N ASN A 268 -3.37 -21.20 -8.25
CA ASN A 268 -4.35 -21.99 -8.99
C ASN A 268 -5.27 -21.10 -9.86
N ASP A 269 -4.89 -19.84 -10.08
CA ASP A 269 -5.70 -18.81 -10.75
C ASP A 269 -5.02 -18.24 -12.01
N LEU A 270 -3.95 -18.89 -12.48
CA LEU A 270 -3.19 -18.48 -13.67
C LEU A 270 -3.79 -19.02 -14.97
N GLY A 271 -4.31 -20.25 -14.95
CA GLY A 271 -4.94 -20.89 -16.10
C GLY A 271 -6.39 -20.46 -16.31
N ASN A 272 -6.94 -20.79 -17.49
CA ASN A 272 -8.36 -20.65 -17.79
C ASN A 272 -8.88 -21.88 -18.54
N PRO A 273 -9.05 -23.03 -17.86
CA PRO A 273 -9.44 -24.29 -18.49
C PRO A 273 -10.80 -24.22 -19.22
N ASP A 274 -11.71 -23.34 -18.78
CA ASP A 274 -13.03 -23.13 -19.41
C ASP A 274 -12.92 -22.54 -20.83
N ARG A 275 -11.80 -21.89 -21.16
CA ARG A 275 -11.54 -21.35 -22.51
C ARG A 275 -10.95 -22.35 -23.49
N GLY A 276 -10.45 -23.49 -23.02
CA GLY A 276 -9.77 -24.48 -23.87
C GLY A 276 -8.54 -25.11 -23.22
N LYS A 277 -8.10 -26.23 -23.80
CA LYS A 277 -6.99 -27.05 -23.27
C LYS A 277 -5.66 -26.30 -23.25
N GLU A 278 -5.45 -25.39 -24.20
CA GLU A 278 -4.26 -24.53 -24.34
C GLU A 278 -4.12 -23.50 -23.21
N PHE A 279 -5.19 -23.23 -22.47
CA PHE A 279 -5.20 -22.29 -21.34
C PHE A 279 -5.05 -22.98 -19.98
N ILE A 280 -4.93 -24.31 -19.94
CA ILE A 280 -4.68 -25.06 -18.72
C ILE A 280 -3.25 -24.78 -18.23
N ARG A 281 -3.08 -24.51 -16.94
CA ARG A 281 -1.78 -24.30 -16.29
C ARG A 281 -1.69 -25.17 -15.03
N PRO A 282 -0.49 -25.67 -14.68
CA PRO A 282 -0.30 -26.37 -13.42
C PRO A 282 -0.52 -25.43 -12.23
N ILE A 283 -1.00 -25.98 -11.12
CA ILE A 283 -1.12 -25.25 -9.86
C ILE A 283 0.28 -25.14 -9.24
N LEU A 284 0.72 -23.91 -8.93
CA LEU A 284 2.00 -23.69 -8.26
C LEU A 284 1.78 -23.52 -6.75
N GLY A 285 2.41 -24.38 -5.96
CA GLY A 285 2.22 -24.52 -4.52
C GLY A 285 1.99 -25.98 -4.11
N GLY A 286 2.17 -26.25 -2.82
CA GLY A 286 2.12 -27.62 -2.26
C GLY A 286 3.43 -28.38 -2.47
N ASP A 287 3.37 -29.71 -2.31
CA ASP A 287 4.59 -30.53 -2.25
C ASP A 287 5.15 -30.88 -3.63
N LYS A 288 4.29 -30.98 -4.65
CA LYS A 288 4.68 -31.39 -6.01
C LYS A 288 5.40 -30.29 -6.79
N ILE A 289 4.92 -29.05 -6.68
CA ILE A 289 5.51 -27.87 -7.32
C ILE A 289 5.61 -26.77 -6.25
N PRO A 290 6.61 -26.85 -5.35
CA PRO A 290 6.76 -25.87 -4.28
C PRO A 290 6.84 -24.45 -4.83
N TYR A 291 6.01 -23.57 -4.29
CA TYR A 291 5.96 -22.17 -4.67
C TYR A 291 5.44 -21.32 -3.51
N PRO A 292 5.89 -20.05 -3.39
CA PRO A 292 5.30 -19.11 -2.43
C PRO A 292 3.78 -19.04 -2.55
N ARG A 293 3.11 -18.80 -1.41
CA ARG A 293 1.68 -18.52 -1.42
C ARG A 293 1.43 -17.09 -1.91
N ARG A 294 0.22 -16.87 -2.43
CA ARG A 294 -0.30 -15.56 -2.82
C ARG A 294 -1.46 -15.14 -1.92
N CYS A 295 -1.89 -13.89 -2.07
CA CYS A 295 -3.09 -13.38 -1.40
C CYS A 295 -4.35 -14.15 -1.86
N ARG A 296 -5.09 -14.72 -0.91
CA ARG A 296 -6.37 -15.39 -1.18
C ARG A 296 -7.39 -14.39 -1.73
N THR A 297 -8.12 -14.83 -2.74
CA THR A 297 -9.20 -14.05 -3.39
C THR A 297 -10.56 -14.72 -3.25
N GLY A 298 -10.57 -16.04 -3.14
CA GLY A 298 -11.76 -16.82 -2.79
C GLY A 298 -12.85 -16.83 -3.85
N ARG A 299 -12.53 -16.50 -5.11
CA ARG A 299 -13.48 -16.62 -6.23
C ARG A 299 -13.88 -18.08 -6.41
N PRO A 300 -15.06 -18.35 -7.01
CA PRO A 300 -15.48 -19.71 -7.27
C PRO A 300 -14.47 -20.44 -8.18
N PRO A 301 -14.45 -21.79 -8.13
CA PRO A 301 -13.68 -22.58 -9.08
C PRO A 301 -14.17 -22.38 -10.51
N THR A 302 -13.36 -22.79 -11.48
CA THR A 302 -13.74 -22.90 -12.90
C THR A 302 -14.74 -24.03 -13.11
N ASP A 303 -15.57 -23.93 -14.14
CA ASP A 303 -16.62 -24.92 -14.42
C ASP A 303 -16.01 -26.29 -14.78
N THR A 304 -14.86 -26.29 -15.45
CA THR A 304 -14.16 -27.50 -15.90
C THR A 304 -13.21 -28.10 -14.85
N ASN A 305 -12.82 -27.35 -13.80
CA ASN A 305 -11.88 -27.82 -12.79
C ASN A 305 -12.12 -27.20 -11.41
N MET A 306 -12.55 -28.03 -10.45
CA MET A 306 -12.82 -27.63 -9.07
C MET A 306 -11.60 -27.14 -8.28
N LEU A 307 -10.38 -27.46 -8.73
CA LEU A 307 -9.13 -27.05 -8.08
C LEU A 307 -8.57 -25.73 -8.65
N SER A 308 -9.05 -25.28 -9.82
CA SER A 308 -8.62 -24.04 -10.46
C SER A 308 -9.60 -22.93 -10.11
N GLU A 309 -9.10 -21.80 -9.63
CA GLU A 309 -9.92 -20.63 -9.33
C GLU A 309 -10.27 -19.89 -10.62
N SER A 310 -11.52 -19.42 -10.73
CA SER A 310 -11.99 -18.65 -11.88
C SER A 310 -11.17 -17.37 -12.12
N ARG A 311 -11.09 -16.98 -13.39
CA ARG A 311 -10.34 -15.79 -13.82
C ARG A 311 -11.16 -14.52 -13.65
N VAL A 312 -10.48 -13.43 -13.31
CA VAL A 312 -11.06 -12.08 -13.39
C VAL A 312 -10.83 -11.55 -14.79
N GLU A 313 -11.91 -11.35 -15.54
CA GLU A 313 -11.85 -10.75 -16.86
C GLU A 313 -11.59 -9.24 -16.79
N LYS A 314 -10.72 -8.77 -17.69
CA LYS A 314 -10.41 -7.34 -17.79
C LYS A 314 -11.69 -6.58 -18.20
N PRO A 315 -11.92 -5.35 -17.69
CA PRO A 315 -11.00 -4.49 -16.95
C PRO A 315 -11.06 -4.65 -15.42
N HIS A 316 -11.79 -5.64 -14.89
CA HIS A 316 -11.92 -5.84 -13.45
C HIS A 316 -10.58 -6.17 -12.81
N ARG A 317 -10.40 -5.77 -11.55
CA ARG A 317 -9.15 -5.94 -10.82
C ARG A 317 -9.19 -7.22 -10.00
N ILE A 318 -8.03 -7.86 -9.88
CA ILE A 318 -7.82 -8.91 -8.91
C ILE A 318 -7.80 -8.27 -7.53
N TYR A 319 -8.51 -8.88 -6.58
CA TYR A 319 -8.54 -8.42 -5.20
C TYR A 319 -7.15 -8.41 -4.57
N VAL A 320 -6.86 -7.32 -3.87
CA VAL A 320 -5.87 -7.22 -2.81
C VAL A 320 -6.55 -6.47 -1.65
N PRO A 321 -6.11 -6.64 -0.39
CA PRO A 321 -6.62 -5.89 0.73
C PRO A 321 -6.70 -4.38 0.43
N ARG A 322 -7.77 -3.71 0.85
CA ARG A 322 -8.11 -2.35 0.39
C ARG A 322 -6.93 -1.36 0.44
N ASP A 323 -6.13 -1.42 1.50
CA ASP A 323 -5.00 -0.51 1.71
C ASP A 323 -3.74 -0.89 0.89
N GLU A 324 -3.66 -2.10 0.34
CA GLU A 324 -2.60 -2.56 -0.58
C GLU A 324 -2.90 -2.20 -2.04
N THR A 325 -4.09 -1.68 -2.33
CA THR A 325 -4.45 -1.25 -3.68
C THR A 325 -3.64 -0.02 -4.09
N PHE A 326 -3.29 0.06 -5.39
CA PHE A 326 -2.64 1.27 -5.91
C PHE A 326 -3.52 2.50 -5.73
N GLU A 327 -2.87 3.58 -5.32
CA GLU A 327 -3.42 4.94 -5.43
C GLU A 327 -3.80 5.24 -6.89
N GLU A 328 -4.86 6.03 -7.09
CA GLU A 328 -5.48 6.27 -8.40
C GLU A 328 -4.48 6.74 -9.47
N LEU A 329 -3.54 7.62 -9.11
CA LEU A 329 -2.50 8.10 -10.02
C LEU A 329 -1.54 6.98 -10.45
N LYS A 330 -1.02 6.20 -9.50
CA LYS A 330 -0.12 5.08 -9.77
C LYS A 330 -0.82 4.02 -10.61
N GLN A 331 -2.10 3.81 -10.33
CA GLN A 331 -2.91 2.87 -11.06
C GLN A 331 -3.19 3.34 -12.50
N GLY A 332 -3.42 4.64 -12.71
CA GLY A 332 -3.51 5.22 -14.05
C GLY A 332 -2.20 5.05 -14.83
N ALA A 333 -1.07 5.32 -14.20
CA ALA A 333 0.25 5.07 -14.78
C ALA A 333 0.47 3.59 -15.11
N PHE A 334 0.08 2.67 -14.21
CA PHE A 334 0.16 1.23 -14.45
C PHE A 334 -0.72 0.78 -15.63
N ILE A 335 -1.95 1.28 -15.74
CA ILE A 335 -2.84 0.98 -16.87
C ILE A 335 -2.23 1.49 -18.17
N SER A 336 -1.70 2.71 -18.18
CA SER A 336 -1.04 3.29 -19.34
C SER A 336 0.20 2.48 -19.76
N GLY A 337 1.07 2.15 -18.81
CA GLY A 337 2.24 1.29 -19.05
C GLY A 337 1.86 -0.10 -19.55
N ARG A 338 0.79 -0.71 -19.02
CA ARG A 338 0.25 -1.99 -19.50
C ARG A 338 -0.28 -1.89 -20.93
N LEU A 339 -1.01 -0.83 -21.25
CA LEU A 339 -1.51 -0.60 -22.61
C LEU A 339 -0.34 -0.44 -23.58
N ARG A 340 0.69 0.34 -23.20
CA ARG A 340 1.95 0.47 -23.95
C ARG A 340 2.59 -0.90 -24.17
N ALA A 341 2.70 -1.74 -23.13
CA ALA A 341 3.27 -3.08 -23.24
C ALA A 341 2.47 -4.03 -24.16
N VAL A 342 1.14 -4.00 -24.11
CA VAL A 342 0.30 -4.80 -25.03
C VAL A 342 0.50 -4.34 -26.46
N LEU A 343 0.47 -3.03 -26.71
CA LEU A 343 0.74 -2.48 -28.04
C LEU A 343 2.13 -2.91 -28.54
N HIS A 344 3.15 -2.80 -27.67
CA HIS A 344 4.52 -3.21 -27.92
C HIS A 344 4.65 -4.70 -28.24
N THR A 345 3.87 -5.56 -27.59
CA THR A 345 3.82 -7.01 -27.88
C THR A 345 3.16 -7.33 -29.22
N LEU A 346 2.22 -6.50 -29.68
CA LEU A 346 1.54 -6.67 -30.96
C LEU A 346 2.35 -6.14 -32.16
N ILE A 347 3.44 -5.42 -31.92
CA ILE A 347 4.30 -4.84 -32.96
C ILE A 347 4.77 -5.86 -33.99
N PRO A 348 5.30 -7.04 -33.61
CA PRO A 348 5.70 -8.06 -34.58
C PRO A 348 4.53 -8.53 -35.46
N SER A 349 3.34 -8.72 -34.87
CA SER A 349 2.13 -9.09 -35.62
C SER A 349 1.66 -7.99 -36.57
N LEU A 350 1.76 -6.72 -36.16
CA LEU A 350 1.43 -5.58 -37.01
C LEU A 350 2.38 -5.49 -38.21
N ILE A 351 3.69 -5.66 -37.97
CA ILE A 351 4.70 -5.72 -39.04
C ILE A 351 4.41 -6.85 -40.02
N ALA A 352 4.11 -8.05 -39.51
CA ALA A 352 3.79 -9.22 -40.33
C ALA A 352 2.49 -9.08 -41.15
N SER A 353 1.52 -8.29 -40.66
CA SER A 353 0.24 -8.07 -41.37
C SER A 353 0.35 -7.11 -42.56
N ILE A 354 1.44 -6.33 -42.65
CA ILE A 354 1.62 -5.27 -43.66
C ILE A 354 2.58 -5.70 -44.76
N SER A 355 3.56 -6.54 -44.45
CA SER A 355 4.52 -7.04 -45.42
C SER A 355 4.32 -8.53 -45.64
N ALA A 356 3.85 -8.89 -46.84
CA ALA A 356 3.70 -10.28 -47.25
C ALA A 356 5.06 -11.02 -47.38
N ASP A 357 6.16 -10.29 -47.53
CA ASP A 357 7.48 -10.85 -47.86
C ASP A 357 8.57 -10.62 -46.80
N THR A 358 8.33 -9.85 -45.72
CA THR A 358 9.35 -9.59 -44.68
C THR A 358 8.82 -9.75 -43.25
N HIS A 359 8.74 -11.00 -42.80
CA HIS A 359 8.37 -11.35 -41.42
C HIS A 359 9.49 -11.16 -40.38
N ASN A 360 10.72 -10.89 -40.82
CA ASN A 360 11.91 -10.79 -39.96
C ASN A 360 12.60 -9.42 -40.06
N PHE A 361 13.26 -9.02 -38.97
CA PHE A 361 14.20 -7.89 -39.02
C PHE A 361 15.35 -8.22 -39.99
N GLN A 362 15.48 -7.44 -41.06
CA GLN A 362 16.49 -7.65 -42.11
C GLN A 362 17.88 -7.11 -41.70
N GLY A 363 17.98 -6.39 -40.57
CA GLY A 363 19.23 -5.89 -40.04
C GLY A 363 19.05 -5.05 -38.77
N PHE A 364 20.15 -4.75 -38.08
CA PHE A 364 20.13 -4.01 -36.81
C PHE A 364 19.51 -2.61 -36.93
N HIS A 365 19.55 -1.99 -38.11
CA HIS A 365 18.89 -0.70 -38.32
C HIS A 365 17.36 -0.78 -38.14
N HIS A 366 16.74 -1.92 -38.41
CA HIS A 366 15.30 -2.07 -38.16
C HIS A 366 14.98 -2.10 -36.66
N VAL A 367 15.88 -2.65 -35.85
CA VAL A 367 15.77 -2.64 -34.38
C VAL A 367 15.99 -1.22 -33.85
N ASP A 368 16.99 -0.51 -34.37
CA ASP A 368 17.24 0.92 -34.05
C ASP A 368 16.03 1.82 -34.32
N ASN A 369 15.29 1.55 -35.40
CA ASN A 369 14.13 2.35 -35.79
C ASN A 369 12.99 2.28 -34.77
N LEU A 370 12.87 1.18 -33.99
CA LEU A 370 11.89 1.05 -32.92
C LEU A 370 12.05 2.14 -31.85
N TYR A 371 13.29 2.61 -31.63
CA TYR A 371 13.63 3.61 -30.62
C TYR A 371 13.73 5.05 -31.18
N LYS A 372 13.99 5.22 -32.49
CA LYS A 372 14.18 6.54 -33.12
C LYS A 372 12.92 7.09 -33.77
N GLU A 373 12.31 6.31 -34.66
CA GLU A 373 11.23 6.75 -35.55
C GLU A 373 9.87 6.15 -35.12
N GLY A 374 9.88 5.04 -34.37
CA GLY A 374 8.68 4.29 -34.04
C GLY A 374 8.07 3.59 -35.26
N LEU A 375 6.90 2.98 -35.11
CA LEU A 375 6.30 2.17 -36.18
C LEU A 375 5.55 2.96 -37.26
N ARG A 376 5.16 4.20 -37.00
CA ARG A 376 4.21 4.93 -37.85
C ARG A 376 4.84 5.47 -39.14
N LEU A 377 6.13 5.79 -39.13
CA LEU A 377 6.79 6.56 -40.20
C LEU A 377 7.35 5.73 -41.37
N LYS A 378 7.49 4.40 -41.26
CA LYS A 378 7.99 3.55 -42.37
C LYS A 378 7.13 2.34 -42.74
N LEU A 379 6.22 1.91 -41.87
CA LEU A 379 5.39 0.74 -42.14
C LEU A 379 4.08 1.05 -42.88
N GLY A 380 3.82 2.28 -43.31
CA GLY A 380 2.61 2.58 -44.07
C GLY A 380 1.31 2.12 -43.39
N LEU A 381 1.28 2.16 -42.05
CA LEU A 381 0.12 1.77 -41.24
C LEU A 381 -1.07 2.68 -41.59
N GLN A 382 -1.84 2.26 -42.59
CA GLN A 382 -3.14 2.81 -42.93
C GLN A 382 -3.99 2.87 -41.65
N GLU A 383 -4.72 3.97 -41.44
CA GLU A 383 -5.63 4.17 -40.29
C GLU A 383 -6.62 3.01 -40.10
N HIS A 384 -6.87 2.24 -41.16
CA HIS A 384 -7.72 1.07 -41.20
C HIS A 384 -7.21 -0.15 -40.38
N LEU A 385 -5.90 -0.28 -40.13
CA LEU A 385 -5.37 -1.34 -39.25
C LEU A 385 -5.54 -1.00 -37.77
N PHE A 386 -5.41 0.28 -37.41
CA PHE A 386 -5.65 0.74 -36.05
C PHE A 386 -7.11 0.54 -35.64
N GLN A 387 -8.06 0.61 -36.58
CA GLN A 387 -9.48 0.30 -36.36
C GLN A 387 -9.73 -1.18 -35.99
N LYS A 388 -8.86 -2.11 -36.40
CA LYS A 388 -9.00 -3.55 -36.10
C LYS A 388 -8.44 -3.95 -34.73
N ILE A 389 -7.71 -3.06 -34.07
CA ILE A 389 -7.19 -3.32 -32.74
C ILE A 389 -8.24 -2.80 -31.75
N PRO A 390 -8.94 -3.69 -31.02
CA PRO A 390 -9.81 -3.25 -29.94
C PRO A 390 -8.96 -2.42 -28.98
N PHE A 391 -9.44 -1.24 -28.56
CA PHE A 391 -8.77 -0.24 -27.70
C PHE A 391 -7.99 0.91 -28.37
N VAL A 392 -7.78 0.94 -29.70
CA VAL A 392 -7.01 2.04 -30.33
C VAL A 392 -7.82 3.30 -30.66
N GLN A 393 -9.15 3.22 -30.75
CA GLN A 393 -10.01 4.39 -31.00
C GLN A 393 -9.85 5.53 -29.97
N LYS A 394 -9.34 5.25 -28.76
CA LYS A 394 -9.02 6.27 -27.73
C LYS A 394 -7.62 6.89 -27.85
N ILE A 395 -6.79 6.43 -28.80
CA ILE A 395 -5.36 6.76 -28.91
C ILE A 395 -5.09 7.78 -30.05
N GLN A 396 -6.11 8.12 -30.84
CA GLN A 396 -5.93 8.87 -32.09
C GLN A 396 -5.34 10.29 -31.91
N GLU A 397 -5.37 10.85 -30.70
CA GLU A 397 -4.82 12.19 -30.40
C GLU A 397 -3.40 12.21 -29.79
N SER A 398 -2.82 11.07 -29.37
CA SER A 398 -1.51 11.02 -28.67
C SER A 398 -0.56 9.91 -29.16
N SER A 399 -0.84 9.34 -30.33
CA SER A 399 -0.29 8.04 -30.79
C SER A 399 1.20 8.00 -31.13
N GLU A 400 1.85 9.13 -31.44
CA GLU A 400 3.27 9.13 -31.87
C GLU A 400 4.23 8.73 -30.76
N GLY A 401 3.97 9.15 -29.51
CA GLY A 401 4.80 8.81 -28.35
C GLY A 401 4.58 7.36 -27.85
N MET A 402 3.40 6.79 -28.02
CA MET A 402 3.06 5.47 -27.46
C MET A 402 3.65 4.30 -28.25
N LEU A 403 3.84 4.46 -29.57
CA LEU A 403 4.35 3.40 -30.47
C LEU A 403 5.86 3.43 -30.66
N ARG A 404 6.54 4.43 -30.07
CA ARG A 404 8.00 4.52 -30.02
C ARG A 404 8.49 3.91 -28.70
N TYR A 405 9.53 3.10 -28.77
CA TYR A 405 10.22 2.59 -27.58
C TYR A 405 11.17 3.65 -27.03
N ASP A 406 11.35 3.65 -25.72
CA ASP A 406 12.38 4.45 -25.08
C ASP A 406 13.76 3.85 -25.41
N THR A 407 14.73 4.68 -25.75
CA THR A 407 16.09 4.21 -26.08
C THR A 407 16.74 3.57 -24.85
N PRO A 408 17.16 2.29 -24.91
CA PRO A 408 17.85 1.62 -23.82
C PRO A 408 19.14 2.35 -23.42
N SER A 409 19.45 2.39 -22.13
CA SER A 409 20.63 3.08 -21.59
C SER A 409 21.94 2.58 -22.21
N ILE A 410 22.05 1.28 -22.46
CA ILE A 410 23.22 0.66 -23.10
C ILE A 410 23.49 1.22 -24.51
N LEU A 411 22.44 1.60 -25.26
CA LEU A 411 22.56 2.11 -26.63
C LEU A 411 22.75 3.64 -26.67
N SER A 412 22.67 4.33 -25.53
CA SER A 412 22.65 5.80 -25.47
C SER A 412 24.00 6.45 -25.82
N LYS A 413 25.11 5.78 -25.48
CA LYS A 413 26.48 6.28 -25.71
C LYS A 413 27.16 5.57 -26.88
N ASP A 414 27.03 4.25 -26.91
CA ASP A 414 27.61 3.39 -27.94
C ASP A 414 26.58 2.37 -28.38
N LYS A 415 26.13 2.48 -29.64
CA LYS A 415 25.09 1.61 -30.22
C LYS A 415 25.54 0.17 -30.39
N PHE A 416 26.84 -0.07 -30.41
CA PHE A 416 27.43 -1.39 -30.62
C PHE A 416 28.03 -1.95 -29.32
N ALA A 417 27.86 -1.26 -28.18
CA ALA A 417 28.40 -1.71 -26.90
C ALA A 417 27.99 -3.15 -26.56
N TRP A 418 26.73 -3.51 -26.84
CA TRP A 418 26.17 -4.83 -26.56
C TRP A 418 26.80 -5.99 -27.37
N LEU A 419 27.53 -5.68 -28.46
CA LEU A 419 28.24 -6.69 -29.27
C LEU A 419 29.62 -7.04 -28.73
N ARG A 420 30.14 -6.28 -27.76
CA ARG A 420 31.52 -6.44 -27.30
C ARG A 420 31.61 -7.44 -26.16
N ASP A 421 32.65 -8.27 -26.19
CA ASP A 421 32.90 -9.29 -25.16
C ASP A 421 33.12 -8.69 -23.77
N ASP A 422 33.75 -7.52 -23.68
CA ASP A 422 33.95 -6.80 -22.42
C ASP A 422 32.62 -6.40 -21.78
N GLU A 423 31.67 -5.90 -22.59
CA GLU A 423 30.33 -5.53 -22.11
C GLU A 423 29.49 -6.76 -21.77
N PHE A 424 29.59 -7.84 -22.56
CA PHE A 424 28.95 -9.11 -22.24
C PHE A 424 29.43 -9.66 -20.88
N ALA A 425 30.74 -9.72 -20.66
CA ALA A 425 31.31 -10.16 -19.38
C ALA A 425 30.98 -9.20 -18.24
N ARG A 426 31.02 -7.88 -18.48
CA ARG A 426 30.64 -6.86 -17.49
C ARG A 426 29.19 -7.02 -17.05
N GLN A 427 28.27 -7.37 -17.95
CA GLN A 427 26.87 -7.59 -17.59
C GLN A 427 26.64 -8.78 -16.66
N ALA A 428 27.52 -9.79 -16.69
CA ALA A 428 27.44 -10.91 -15.76
C ALA A 428 27.70 -10.52 -14.29
N ILE A 429 28.39 -9.38 -14.04
CA ILE A 429 28.70 -8.87 -12.70
C ILE A 429 28.06 -7.51 -12.37
N ALA A 430 27.61 -6.76 -13.38
CA ALA A 430 27.07 -5.41 -13.25
C ALA A 430 25.97 -5.10 -14.29
N GLY A 431 25.29 -6.13 -14.79
CA GLY A 431 24.16 -6.04 -15.69
C GLY A 431 22.82 -6.28 -15.00
N ILE A 432 21.84 -6.80 -15.75
CA ILE A 432 20.47 -7.02 -15.26
C ILE A 432 20.43 -8.17 -14.23
N ASN A 433 21.29 -9.19 -14.39
CA ASN A 433 21.36 -10.35 -13.50
C ASN A 433 22.81 -10.61 -13.04
N PRO A 434 23.33 -9.83 -12.07
CA PRO A 434 24.72 -9.91 -11.63
C PRO A 434 24.99 -11.00 -10.58
N VAL A 435 24.04 -11.92 -10.34
CA VAL A 435 24.06 -12.85 -9.21
C VAL A 435 24.19 -14.32 -9.62
N SER A 436 24.25 -14.62 -10.92
CA SER A 436 24.28 -16.01 -11.42
C SER A 436 25.67 -16.49 -11.84
N ILE A 437 26.65 -15.60 -12.00
CA ILE A 437 28.01 -16.02 -12.36
C ILE A 437 28.68 -16.72 -11.18
N GLU A 438 29.27 -17.88 -11.44
CA GLU A 438 30.03 -18.65 -10.45
C GLU A 438 31.46 -18.85 -10.93
N ARG A 439 32.39 -18.83 -9.98
CA ARG A 439 33.78 -19.17 -10.26
C ARG A 439 33.88 -20.67 -10.47
N LEU A 440 34.32 -21.09 -11.65
CA LEU A 440 34.73 -22.47 -11.88
C LEU A 440 36.04 -22.73 -11.13
N THR A 441 36.04 -23.71 -10.22
CA THR A 441 37.17 -24.01 -9.33
C THR A 441 37.81 -25.35 -9.61
#